data_AF-A0A2G6DCQ5-F1
#
_entry.id   AF-A0A2G6DCQ5-F1
#
_cell.length_a   1.000
_cell.length_b   1.000
_cell.length_c   1.000
_cell.angle_alpha   90.00
_cell.angle_beta   90.00
_cell.angle_gamma   90.00
#
_symmetry.space_group_name_H-M   'P 1'
#
loop_
_entity.id
_entity.type
_entity.pdbx_description
1 polymer ?
#
loop_
_entity_poly.entity_id
_entity_poly.type
_entity_poly.pdbx_seq_one_letter_code
_entity_poly.pdbx_strand_id
1 'polypeptide(L)'
;MKDLELKNIVKYNKKEFLVSTIATPIRHTWFEDDDRIVYETMVFPLDGDDVDYEKPLFNERYHTAEEAIADHSLIIKNPQNFIE
;
A
#
# COMPACT_ATOMS: atom_id res chain seq x y z
N MET A 1 -15.64 -5.60 -10.73
CA MET A 1 -14.52 -4.63 -10.71
C MET A 1 -13.23 -5.43 -10.65
N LYS A 2 -12.18 -5.04 -11.36
CA LYS A 2 -10.86 -5.67 -11.15
C LYS A 2 -10.41 -5.26 -9.75
N ASP A 3 -10.17 -6.22 -8.88
CA ASP A 3 -9.55 -5.98 -7.58
C ASP A 3 -8.19 -5.33 -7.84
N LEU A 4 -7.99 -4.08 -7.41
CA LEU A 4 -6.72 -3.41 -7.55
C LEU A 4 -5.73 -4.09 -6.60
N GLU A 5 -4.71 -4.73 -7.14
CA GLU A 5 -3.61 -5.32 -6.38
C GLU A 5 -2.29 -5.01 -7.12
N LEU A 6 -1.48 -4.13 -6.53
CA LEU A 6 -0.15 -3.78 -7.02
C LEU A 6 0.89 -4.16 -5.98
N LYS A 7 1.97 -4.81 -6.41
CA LYS A 7 3.09 -5.19 -5.54
C LYS A 7 4.40 -4.96 -6.27
N ASN A 8 5.27 -4.18 -5.65
CA ASN A 8 6.57 -3.83 -6.19
C ASN A 8 7.62 -3.90 -5.09
N ILE A 9 8.76 -4.52 -5.40
CA ILE A 9 9.93 -4.47 -4.52
C ILE A 9 10.77 -3.27 -4.93
N VAL A 10 11.06 -2.40 -3.97
CA VAL A 10 11.89 -1.21 -4.14
C VAL A 10 13.15 -1.36 -3.32
N LYS A 11 14.31 -1.05 -3.91
CA LYS A 11 15.60 -1.07 -3.22
C LYS A 11 16.03 0.35 -2.89
N TYR A 12 16.29 0.63 -1.61
CA TYR A 12 16.76 1.94 -1.14
C TYR A 12 17.76 1.75 0.01
N ASN A 13 18.90 2.45 -0.01
CA ASN A 13 19.95 2.35 1.02
C ASN A 13 20.39 0.91 1.37
N LYS A 14 20.55 0.04 0.36
CA LYS A 14 20.89 -1.39 0.50
C LYS A 14 19.86 -2.24 1.28
N LYS A 15 18.67 -1.68 1.54
CA LYS A 15 17.52 -2.40 2.07
C LYS A 15 16.48 -2.57 0.96
N GLU A 16 15.65 -3.58 1.11
CA GLU A 16 14.53 -3.85 0.21
C GLU A 16 13.23 -3.58 0.94
N PHE A 17 12.22 -3.15 0.20
CA PHE A 17 10.93 -2.80 0.73
C PHE A 17 9.85 -3.31 -0.21
N LEU A 18 8.78 -3.86 0.36
CA LEU A 18 7.57 -4.21 -0.38
C LEU A 18 6.62 -3.00 -0.37
N VAL A 19 6.38 -2.43 -1.55
CA VAL A 19 5.30 -1.47 -1.77
C VAL A 19 4.08 -2.23 -2.26
N SER A 20 2.98 -2.16 -1.54
CA SER A 20 1.75 -2.89 -1.82
C SER A 20 0.56 -1.95 -1.84
N THR A 21 -0.25 -2.00 -2.89
CA THR A 21 -1.54 -1.30 -2.95
C THR A 21 -2.66 -2.29 -3.19
N ILE A 22 -3.67 -2.26 -2.33
CA ILE A 22 -4.83 -3.16 -2.39
C ILE A 22 -6.14 -2.39 -2.36
N ALA A 23 -7.16 -2.88 -3.05
CA ALA A 23 -8.54 -2.50 -2.82
C ALA A 23 -9.12 -3.39 -1.70
N THR A 24 -9.71 -2.77 -0.68
CA THR A 24 -10.36 -3.49 0.43
C THR A 24 -11.78 -2.97 0.65
N PRO A 25 -12.78 -3.86 0.77
CA PRO A 25 -14.12 -3.46 1.16
C PRO A 25 -14.13 -3.10 2.65
N ILE A 26 -14.57 -1.89 2.99
CA ILE A 26 -14.82 -1.53 4.39
C ILE A 26 -16.19 -2.07 4.79
N ARG A 27 -16.21 -3.06 5.68
CA ARG A 27 -17.44 -3.48 6.38
C ARG A 27 -17.51 -2.80 7.74
N HIS A 28 -18.11 -1.63 7.82
CA HIS A 28 -18.53 -1.10 9.12
C HIS A 28 -19.85 -1.75 9.53
N THR A 29 -19.86 -2.45 10.67
CA THR A 29 -20.98 -3.21 11.25
C THR A 29 -22.24 -2.40 11.59
N TRP A 30 -22.29 -1.11 11.25
CA TRP A 30 -23.37 -0.18 11.62
C TRP A 30 -24.28 0.22 10.45
N PHE A 31 -23.89 -0.05 9.21
CA PHE A 31 -24.69 0.28 8.02
C PHE A 31 -24.73 -0.94 7.11
N GLU A 32 -25.92 -1.54 6.92
CA GLU A 32 -26.12 -2.75 6.13
C GLU A 32 -25.86 -2.57 4.62
N ASP A 33 -25.59 -1.33 4.16
CA ASP A 33 -25.54 -0.95 2.73
C ASP A 33 -24.24 -0.25 2.28
N ASP A 34 -23.21 -0.15 3.12
CA ASP A 34 -21.96 0.54 2.74
C ASP A 34 -20.92 -0.46 2.18
N ASP A 35 -21.15 -0.96 0.96
CA ASP A 35 -20.15 -1.67 0.14
C ASP A 35 -19.07 -0.69 -0.39
N ARG A 36 -18.50 0.13 0.50
CA ARG A 36 -17.47 1.10 0.12
C ARG A 36 -16.11 0.42 0.01
N ILE A 37 -15.56 0.47 -1.20
CA ILE A 37 -14.18 0.09 -1.46
C ILE A 37 -13.29 1.27 -1.05
N VAL A 38 -12.27 0.99 -0.25
CA VAL A 38 -11.13 1.90 -0.09
C VAL A 38 -9.89 1.25 -0.66
N TYR A 39 -8.94 2.10 -1.02
CA TYR A 39 -7.65 1.66 -1.52
C TYR A 39 -6.62 1.96 -0.46
N GLU A 40 -5.71 1.03 -0.19
CA GLU A 40 -4.69 1.17 0.84
C GLU A 40 -3.33 0.93 0.21
N THR A 41 -2.41 1.89 0.37
CA THR A 41 -1.02 1.77 -0.07
C THR A 41 -0.14 1.65 1.16
N MET A 42 0.65 0.59 1.22
CA MET A 42 1.52 0.25 2.34
C MET A 42 2.94 0.00 1.87
N VAL A 43 3.91 0.30 2.74
CA VAL A 43 5.33 -0.01 2.52
C VAL A 43 5.84 -0.80 3.71
N PHE A 44 6.39 -1.97 3.45
CA PHE A 44 6.93 -2.87 4.45
C PHE A 44 8.43 -3.08 4.26
N PRO A 45 9.23 -3.17 5.33
CA PRO A 45 10.59 -3.68 5.24
C PRO A 45 10.60 -5.11 4.71
N LEU A 46 11.58 -5.42 3.86
CA LEU A 46 11.87 -6.76 3.38
C LEU A 46 13.25 -7.18 3.92
N ASP A 47 13.31 -8.33 4.59
CA ASP A 47 14.56 -8.97 5.03
C ASP A 47 14.77 -10.27 4.26
N GLY A 48 15.51 -10.19 3.15
CA GLY A 48 15.62 -11.29 2.20
C GLY A 48 14.29 -11.57 1.50
N ASP A 49 13.69 -12.72 1.78
CA ASP A 49 12.38 -13.13 1.23
C ASP A 49 11.22 -12.90 2.22
N ASP A 50 11.52 -12.48 3.46
CA ASP A 50 10.52 -12.27 4.49
C ASP A 50 10.08 -10.79 4.55
N VAL A 51 8.75 -10.58 4.59
CA VAL A 51 8.15 -9.26 4.74
C VAL A 51 7.79 -9.03 6.21
N ASP A 52 8.28 -7.94 6.80
CA ASP A 52 7.85 -7.52 8.13
C ASP A 52 6.53 -6.74 8.05
N TYR A 53 5.42 -7.46 8.25
CA TYR A 53 4.07 -6.87 8.26
C TYR A 53 3.71 -6.17 9.58
N GLU A 54 4.50 -6.34 10.65
CA GLU A 54 4.15 -5.78 11.97
C GLU A 54 4.40 -4.27 12.04
N LYS A 55 5.35 -3.76 11.25
CA LYS A 55 5.78 -2.36 11.26
C LYS A 55 5.84 -1.77 9.85
N PRO A 56 4.68 -1.48 9.23
CA PRO A 56 4.67 -0.72 7.98
C PRO A 56 5.35 0.63 8.19
N LEU A 57 6.25 0.99 7.27
CA LEU A 57 6.90 2.30 7.24
C LEU A 57 5.98 3.39 6.69
N PHE A 58 5.01 2.97 5.88
CA PHE A 58 3.99 3.82 5.30
C PHE A 58 2.68 3.04 5.23
N ASN A 59 1.58 3.69 5.59
CA ASN A 59 0.23 3.18 5.41
C ASN A 59 -0.69 4.40 5.21
N GLU A 60 -1.28 4.50 4.03
CA GLU A 60 -2.25 5.53 3.70
C GLU A 60 -3.45 4.93 2.97
N ARG A 61 -4.62 5.54 3.17
CA ARG A 61 -5.90 5.11 2.60
C ARG A 61 -6.49 6.18 1.70
N TYR A 62 -7.09 5.73 0.60
CA TYR A 62 -7.61 6.57 -0.46
C TYR A 62 -9.04 6.18 -0.80
N HIS A 63 -9.80 7.16 -1.27
CA HIS A 63 -11.17 6.96 -1.74
C HIS A 63 -11.24 6.59 -3.22
N THR A 64 -10.17 6.87 -3.99
CA THR A 64 -10.08 6.55 -5.42
C THR A 64 -8.90 5.64 -5.72
N ALA A 65 -9.04 4.83 -6.77
CA ALA A 65 -7.97 3.95 -7.23
C ALA A 65 -6.80 4.77 -7.79
N GLU A 66 -7.11 5.85 -8.49
CA GLU A 66 -6.16 6.73 -9.15
C GLU A 66 -5.19 7.38 -8.16
N GLU A 67 -5.69 7.86 -7.02
CA GLU A 67 -4.86 8.41 -5.94
C GLU A 67 -3.91 7.33 -5.38
N ALA A 68 -4.43 6.14 -5.08
CA ALA A 68 -3.63 5.05 -4.56
C ALA A 68 -2.53 4.60 -5.54
N ILE A 69 -2.84 4.53 -6.84
CA ILE A 69 -1.88 4.20 -7.91
C ILE A 69 -0.83 5.30 -8.08
N ALA A 70 -1.25 6.58 -7.98
CA ALA A 70 -0.35 7.72 -8.08
C ALA A 70 0.69 7.68 -6.95
N ASP A 71 0.26 7.49 -5.71
CA ASP A 71 1.16 7.42 -4.55
C ASP A 71 2.04 6.16 -4.58
N HIS A 72 1.48 5.00 -4.96
CA HIS A 72 2.27 3.79 -5.21
C HIS A 72 3.41 4.07 -6.21
N SER A 73 3.10 4.75 -7.32
CA SER A 73 4.07 5.11 -8.35
C SER A 73 5.10 6.13 -7.85
N LEU A 74 4.69 7.07 -6.99
CA LEU A 74 5.58 8.06 -6.41
C LEU A 74 6.56 7.44 -5.43
N ILE A 75 6.12 6.48 -4.60
CA ILE A 75 6.96 5.73 -3.67
C ILE A 75 8.03 4.94 -4.43
N ILE A 76 7.65 4.26 -5.52
CA ILE A 76 8.62 3.54 -6.37
C ILE A 76 9.67 4.48 -6.96
N LYS A 77 9.25 5.66 -7.42
CA LYS A 77 10.13 6.63 -8.08
C LYS A 77 11.03 7.38 -7.11
N ASN A 78 10.53 7.68 -5.91
CA ASN A 78 11.18 8.52 -4.92
C ASN A 78 11.08 7.91 -3.50
N PRO A 79 11.64 6.70 -3.28
CA PRO A 79 11.51 6.01 -2.00
C PRO A 79 12.03 6.82 -0.81
N GLN A 80 13.03 7.67 -1.03
CA GLN A 80 13.62 8.55 0.00
C GLN A 80 12.64 9.54 0.65
N ASN A 81 11.49 9.82 0.02
CA ASN A 81 10.48 10.73 0.59
C ASN A 81 9.52 10.02 1.56
N PHE A 82 9.54 8.69 1.59
CA PHE A 82 8.57 7.86 2.31
C PHE A 82 9.23 6.86 3.26
N ILE A 83 10.53 6.64 3.11
CA ILE A 83 11.32 5.63 3.83
C ILE A 83 12.49 6.37 4.48
N GLU A 84 12.42 6.57 5.80
CA GLU A 84 13.51 7.12 6.64
C GLU A 84 14.51 6.04 7.11
#